data_AF-A0A9D6F2W7-F1
#
_entry.id   AF-A0A9D6F2W7-F1
#
_cell.length_a   1.000
_cell.length_b   1.000
_cell.length_c   1.000
_cell.angle_alpha   90.00
_cell.angle_beta   90.00
_cell.angle_gamma   90.00
#
_symmetry.space_group_name_H-M   'P 1'
#
loop_
_entity.id
_entity.type
_entity.pdbx_description
1 polymer ?
#
loop_
_entity_poly.entity_id
_entity_poly.type
_entity_poly.pdbx_seq_one_letter_code
_entity_poly.pdbx_strand_id
1 'polypeptide(L)'
;MNPRPKVGCALILLGAVTLSALMGWAGRAGGLKAQSLLSQDEQTLKRAGVAIDGPGLLAYFRRRTPSGTEQAALKLRAAQLGSSRYTERARATDELIRAGRPALPFLREAARQRDAETSRRAKYCIQLIEQNTRLGLAAAAGRLLAERQPPGALETLLNYLPFVDEAWVEDELRKAVKKMAGADARGERMLEQALDDKQPKCRAVAAWILGASADPRQRAKVIPCLVDGSSEVRFLAASALVRAHEPKAVPALIGLLTGDAPELAWRAEDLLFRLAGERSPPVWLDPTNDNQDKKVRGAWETWWKNHEAKIVWNSLHLDEQPLGLTLVAESQRADGTGRLYECNKSGDIRWQVAIQNPIDVQWLPGGRLLVADSRASQVYELDTRGVIGWKHAGIAPTSVQRLPNGNTVISSYQSIIEVTRENRIVFSYKTQGHTYHARKLPDGHYVWIDASGDIGEIDDKGALVRKVKVGNGLAWGSVERLRNGRYLVALGGVGKVREIDATGNVHWECNVNNPNRAIRLDNGHTLVASHGDGCVYEFDANGTERWKHACVGRPFAVQRR
;
A
#
# COMPACT_ATOMS: atom_id res chain seq x y z
N MET A 1 2.79 82.22 -19.65
CA MET A 1 2.32 81.03 -20.39
C MET A 1 3.54 80.26 -20.83
N ASN A 2 3.96 79.24 -20.07
CA ASN A 2 5.20 78.51 -20.36
C ASN A 2 4.90 77.13 -20.95
N PRO A 3 5.62 76.71 -22.02
CA PRO A 3 5.32 75.51 -22.79
C PRO A 3 6.05 74.27 -22.25
N ARG A 4 5.57 73.10 -22.70
CA ARG A 4 6.07 71.75 -22.36
C ARG A 4 7.58 71.56 -22.57
N PRO A 5 8.18 70.63 -21.80
CA PRO A 5 9.15 69.66 -22.34
C PRO A 5 8.71 68.21 -22.04
N LYS A 6 8.65 67.32 -23.04
CA LYS A 6 9.67 66.34 -23.50
C LYS A 6 9.92 65.16 -22.54
N VAL A 7 9.64 63.99 -23.11
CA VAL A 7 9.85 62.63 -22.60
C VAL A 7 11.34 62.32 -22.46
N GLY A 8 11.73 61.65 -21.36
CA GLY A 8 13.05 61.06 -21.15
C GLY A 8 12.95 59.78 -20.31
N CYS A 9 13.50 58.69 -20.84
CA CYS A 9 13.56 57.34 -20.28
C CYS A 9 14.30 57.26 -18.93
N ALA A 10 13.77 56.47 -17.99
CA ALA A 10 14.53 55.70 -17.00
C ALA A 10 13.60 54.75 -16.23
N LEU A 11 13.83 53.42 -16.28
CA LEU A 11 13.52 52.41 -15.24
C LEU A 11 13.93 51.02 -15.78
N ILE A 12 15.20 50.63 -15.58
CA ILE A 12 15.73 49.79 -14.48
C ILE A 12 15.34 48.31 -14.63
N LEU A 13 16.36 47.51 -14.97
CA LEU A 13 16.42 46.06 -14.85
C LEU A 13 16.21 45.59 -13.39
N LEU A 14 15.22 44.73 -13.16
CA LEU A 14 15.19 43.72 -12.10
C LEU A 14 14.68 42.44 -12.79
N GLY A 15 15.44 41.36 -12.93
CA GLY A 15 16.29 40.76 -11.92
C GLY A 15 15.63 39.43 -11.53
N ALA A 16 16.02 38.37 -12.23
CA ALA A 16 15.54 37.00 -12.06
C ALA A 16 15.78 36.50 -10.63
N VAL A 17 14.76 36.57 -9.77
CA VAL A 17 14.72 35.87 -8.48
C VAL A 17 13.27 35.51 -8.20
N THR A 18 12.89 34.25 -8.47
CA THR A 18 11.90 33.44 -7.71
C THR A 18 11.55 32.16 -8.48
N LEU A 19 12.53 31.28 -8.69
CA LEU A 19 12.24 29.84 -8.92
C LEU A 19 12.81 28.95 -7.81
N SER A 20 13.70 29.50 -6.96
CA SER A 20 14.35 28.79 -5.85
C SER A 20 13.47 28.65 -4.60
N ALA A 21 12.47 29.52 -4.42
CA ALA A 21 11.63 29.53 -3.21
C ALA A 21 10.58 28.40 -3.18
N LEU A 22 10.09 27.97 -4.36
CA LEU A 22 9.10 26.88 -4.47
C LEU A 22 9.73 25.49 -4.29
N MET A 23 10.98 25.28 -4.75
CA MET A 23 11.73 24.05 -4.44
C MET A 23 12.12 23.97 -2.96
N GLY A 24 12.40 25.12 -2.33
CA GLY A 24 12.75 25.18 -0.91
C GLY A 24 11.61 24.75 0.02
N TRP A 25 10.36 25.09 -0.29
CA TRP A 25 9.20 24.76 0.56
C TRP A 25 8.80 23.27 0.48
N ALA A 26 8.77 22.70 -0.72
CA ALA A 26 8.49 21.27 -0.90
C ALA A 26 9.60 20.38 -0.30
N GLY A 27 10.87 20.79 -0.48
CA GLY A 27 12.02 20.11 0.14
C GLY A 27 12.00 20.18 1.67
N ARG A 28 11.58 21.32 2.24
CA ARG A 28 11.51 21.53 3.69
C ARG A 28 10.35 20.76 4.34
N ALA A 29 9.19 20.68 3.69
CA ALA A 29 8.07 19.85 4.14
C ALA A 29 8.38 18.34 4.04
N GLY A 30 9.05 17.91 2.97
CA GLY A 30 9.56 16.54 2.84
C GLY A 30 10.61 16.19 3.90
N GLY A 31 11.52 17.13 4.20
CA GLY A 31 12.55 16.98 5.23
C GLY A 31 11.97 16.84 6.65
N LEU A 32 11.01 17.68 7.02
CA LEU A 32 10.33 17.60 8.32
C LEU A 32 9.57 16.26 8.50
N LYS A 33 8.95 15.76 7.43
CA LYS A 33 8.24 14.47 7.41
C LYS A 33 9.19 13.28 7.55
N ALA A 34 10.30 13.29 6.80
CA ALA A 34 11.32 12.24 6.93
C ALA A 34 11.89 12.21 8.36
N GLN A 35 12.10 13.39 8.95
CA GLN A 35 12.64 13.53 10.29
C GLN A 35 11.67 13.04 11.38
N SER A 36 10.35 13.28 11.25
CA SER A 36 9.34 12.77 12.20
C SER A 36 9.18 11.25 12.14
N LEU A 37 9.18 10.67 10.94
CA LEU A 37 9.17 9.21 10.73
C LEU A 37 10.43 8.55 11.33
N LEU A 38 11.61 9.11 11.08
CA LEU A 38 12.87 8.62 11.65
C LEU A 38 12.86 8.69 13.18
N SER A 39 12.31 9.76 13.76
CA SER A 39 12.15 9.86 15.22
C SER A 39 11.25 8.76 15.80
N GLN A 40 10.14 8.43 15.12
CA GLN A 40 9.27 7.33 15.53
C GLN A 40 9.95 5.96 15.40
N ASP A 41 10.70 5.73 14.32
CA ASP A 41 11.47 4.50 14.12
C ASP A 41 12.52 4.34 15.23
N GLU A 42 13.27 5.40 15.57
CA GLU A 42 14.23 5.38 16.66
C GLU A 42 13.59 5.05 18.01
N GLN A 43 12.45 5.67 18.34
CA GLN A 43 11.72 5.39 19.58
C GLN A 43 11.22 3.94 19.63
N THR A 44 10.69 3.44 18.51
CA THR A 44 10.21 2.07 18.37
C THR A 44 11.34 1.07 18.62
N LEU A 45 12.51 1.31 18.02
CA LEU A 45 13.69 0.46 18.18
C LEU A 45 14.27 0.53 19.60
N LYS A 46 14.39 1.73 20.20
CA LYS A 46 14.85 1.92 21.58
C LYS A 46 13.95 1.18 22.59
N ARG A 47 12.63 1.33 22.47
CA ARG A 47 11.66 0.58 23.32
C ARG A 47 11.79 -0.92 23.14
N ALA A 48 12.20 -1.36 21.96
CA ALA A 48 12.43 -2.77 21.68
C ALA A 48 13.81 -3.28 22.15
N GLY A 49 14.68 -2.42 22.69
CA GLY A 49 16.04 -2.77 23.08
C GLY A 49 16.98 -2.97 21.90
N VAL A 50 16.64 -2.44 20.72
CA VAL A 50 17.48 -2.51 19.52
C VAL A 50 18.39 -1.30 19.50
N ALA A 51 19.70 -1.55 19.39
CA ALA A 51 20.69 -0.51 19.24
C ALA A 51 20.45 0.27 17.94
N ILE A 52 20.36 1.59 18.09
CA ILE A 52 20.12 2.53 17.01
C ILE A 52 21.41 3.24 16.65
N ASP A 53 22.51 2.54 16.43
CA ASP A 53 23.73 3.06 15.79
C ASP A 53 24.06 2.17 14.58
N GLY A 54 25.04 2.56 13.76
CA GLY A 54 25.40 1.80 12.56
C GLY A 54 25.72 0.32 12.86
N PRO A 55 26.67 0.03 13.76
CA PRO A 55 27.00 -1.34 14.17
C PRO A 55 25.82 -2.11 14.79
N GLY A 56 25.01 -1.46 15.63
CA GLY A 56 23.85 -2.07 16.27
C GLY A 56 22.77 -2.50 15.29
N LEU A 57 22.49 -1.66 14.28
CA LEU A 57 21.55 -1.99 13.21
C LEU A 57 22.07 -3.14 12.33
N LEU A 58 23.37 -3.15 11.99
CA LEU A 58 23.99 -4.26 11.27
C LEU A 58 23.87 -5.57 12.08
N ALA A 59 24.16 -5.52 13.39
CA ALA A 59 24.04 -6.66 14.28
C ALA A 59 22.59 -7.17 14.40
N TYR A 60 21.60 -6.26 14.41
CA TYR A 60 20.18 -6.62 14.44
C TYR A 60 19.80 -7.52 13.25
N PHE A 61 20.23 -7.16 12.04
CA PHE A 61 19.95 -7.94 10.84
C PHE A 61 20.79 -9.21 10.76
N ARG A 62 22.11 -9.13 11.00
CA ARG A 62 23.02 -10.30 10.95
C ARG A 62 22.58 -11.42 11.90
N ARG A 63 22.13 -11.10 13.11
CA ARG A 63 21.59 -12.09 14.07
C ARG A 63 20.34 -12.82 13.56
N ARG A 64 19.66 -12.28 12.55
CA ARG A 64 18.45 -12.85 11.94
C ARG A 64 18.70 -13.41 10.53
N THR A 65 19.95 -13.47 10.12
CA THR A 65 20.40 -14.00 8.84
C THR A 65 21.24 -15.24 9.10
N PRO A 66 20.64 -16.45 9.09
CA PRO A 66 21.38 -17.68 9.32
C PRO A 66 22.41 -17.91 8.21
N SER A 67 23.61 -18.35 8.59
CA SER A 67 24.66 -18.82 7.68
C SER A 67 24.20 -20.03 6.87
N GLY A 68 24.92 -20.37 5.77
CA GLY A 68 24.58 -21.55 4.97
C GLY A 68 24.55 -22.86 5.79
N THR A 69 25.42 -22.98 6.80
CA THR A 69 25.43 -24.13 7.71
C THR A 69 24.22 -24.17 8.63
N GLU A 70 23.80 -23.03 9.18
CA GLU A 70 22.61 -22.92 10.02
C GLU A 70 21.33 -23.14 9.18
N GLN A 71 21.28 -22.64 7.95
CA GLN A 71 20.18 -22.90 7.02
C GLN A 71 20.04 -24.40 6.73
N ALA A 72 21.14 -25.09 6.46
CA ALA A 72 21.13 -26.54 6.25
C ALA A 72 20.64 -27.29 7.49
N ALA A 73 21.06 -26.87 8.69
CA ALA A 73 20.59 -27.43 9.95
C ALA A 73 19.08 -27.19 10.16
N LEU A 74 18.60 -25.96 9.95
CA LEU A 74 17.18 -25.62 10.06
C LEU A 74 16.32 -26.40 9.06
N LYS A 75 16.78 -26.56 7.82
CA LYS A 75 16.11 -27.38 6.82
C LYS A 75 16.04 -28.86 7.24
N LEU A 76 17.13 -29.40 7.77
CA LEU A 76 17.17 -30.76 8.30
C LEU A 76 16.18 -30.93 9.47
N ARG A 77 16.13 -29.98 10.40
CA ARG A 77 15.15 -30.00 11.50
C ARG A 77 13.71 -29.93 11.00
N ALA A 78 13.43 -29.08 10.01
CA ALA A 78 12.11 -28.99 9.42
C ALA A 78 11.66 -30.33 8.80
N ALA A 79 12.58 -31.06 8.14
CA ALA A 79 12.31 -32.40 7.62
C ALA A 79 12.09 -33.46 8.74
N GLN A 80 12.65 -33.25 9.93
CA GLN A 80 12.49 -34.16 11.08
C GLN A 80 11.16 -33.98 11.81
N LEU A 81 10.35 -32.97 11.48
CA LEU A 81 9.03 -32.76 12.08
C LEU A 81 8.08 -33.96 11.85
N GLY A 82 8.27 -34.74 10.80
CA GLY A 82 7.50 -35.96 10.51
C GLY A 82 8.18 -37.28 10.88
N SER A 83 9.33 -37.28 11.57
CA SER A 83 10.05 -38.52 11.93
C SER A 83 9.12 -39.53 12.60
N SER A 84 9.29 -40.84 12.41
CA SER A 84 8.49 -41.85 13.15
C SER A 84 8.82 -41.86 14.64
N ARG A 85 10.00 -41.40 15.04
CA ARG A 85 10.46 -41.34 16.43
C ARG A 85 10.00 -40.07 17.13
N TYR A 86 9.25 -40.23 18.22
CA TYR A 86 8.71 -39.11 18.99
C TYR A 86 9.78 -38.14 19.48
N THR A 87 10.90 -38.66 20.01
CA THR A 87 12.01 -37.85 20.54
C THR A 87 12.64 -36.96 19.48
N GLU A 88 12.78 -37.44 18.25
CA GLU A 88 13.31 -36.67 17.12
C GLU A 88 12.33 -35.57 16.70
N ARG A 89 11.02 -35.88 16.57
CA ARG A 89 10.00 -34.87 16.25
C ARG A 89 9.88 -33.78 17.32
N ALA A 90 9.89 -34.17 18.59
CA ALA A 90 9.79 -33.25 19.72
C ALA A 90 10.99 -32.30 19.76
N ARG A 91 12.21 -32.85 19.66
CA ARG A 91 13.44 -32.06 19.62
C ARG A 91 13.47 -31.09 18.42
N ALA A 92 13.09 -31.55 17.23
CA ALA A 92 13.03 -30.70 16.05
C ALA A 92 12.03 -29.55 16.23
N THR A 93 10.86 -29.83 16.82
CA THR A 93 9.85 -28.81 17.15
C THR A 93 10.43 -27.73 18.05
N ASP A 94 11.05 -28.12 19.16
CA ASP A 94 11.62 -27.19 20.14
C ASP A 94 12.79 -26.36 19.57
N GLU A 95 13.67 -27.00 18.80
CA GLU A 95 14.81 -26.33 18.18
C GLU A 95 14.37 -25.31 17.13
N LEU A 96 13.33 -25.60 16.33
CA LEU A 96 12.79 -24.66 15.34
C LEU A 96 12.07 -23.48 15.99
N ILE A 97 11.28 -23.72 17.05
CA ILE A 97 10.64 -22.63 17.81
C ILE A 97 11.71 -21.74 18.45
N ARG A 98 12.74 -22.33 19.04
CA ARG A 98 13.86 -21.59 19.65
C ARG A 98 14.65 -20.78 18.62
N ALA A 99 14.84 -21.32 17.41
CA ALA A 99 15.48 -20.61 16.32
C ALA A 99 14.67 -19.37 15.89
N GLY A 100 13.34 -19.37 16.06
CA GLY A 100 12.49 -18.22 15.82
C GLY A 100 12.33 -17.89 14.32
N ARG A 101 12.27 -16.59 13.98
CA ARG A 101 12.01 -16.13 12.60
C ARG A 101 12.94 -16.72 11.52
N PRO A 102 14.26 -16.90 11.74
CA PRO A 102 15.13 -17.61 10.82
C PRO A 102 14.63 -18.99 10.36
N ALA A 103 13.81 -19.68 11.18
CA ALA A 103 13.24 -20.98 10.84
C ALA A 103 12.01 -20.89 9.91
N LEU A 104 11.34 -19.73 9.83
CA LEU A 104 10.05 -19.59 9.15
C LEU A 104 10.07 -19.95 7.66
N PRO A 105 11.09 -19.60 6.85
CA PRO A 105 11.14 -20.03 5.45
C PRO A 105 11.09 -21.56 5.30
N PHE A 106 11.87 -22.27 6.11
CA PHE A 106 11.93 -23.75 6.10
C PHE A 106 10.67 -24.39 6.67
N LEU A 107 10.08 -23.79 7.70
CA LEU A 107 8.81 -24.25 8.27
C LEU A 107 7.66 -24.07 7.28
N ARG A 108 7.61 -22.97 6.52
CA ARG A 108 6.55 -22.77 5.51
C ARG A 108 6.69 -23.71 4.32
N GLU A 109 7.93 -24.03 3.92
CA GLU A 109 8.20 -25.09 2.94
C GLU A 109 7.65 -26.44 3.47
N ALA A 110 7.98 -26.80 4.72
CA ALA A 110 7.48 -28.01 5.37
C ALA A 110 5.95 -28.03 5.54
N ALA A 111 5.33 -26.89 5.81
CA ALA A 111 3.89 -26.75 6.00
C ALA A 111 3.08 -27.08 4.72
N ARG A 112 3.70 -26.97 3.55
CA ARG A 112 3.10 -27.28 2.23
C ARG A 112 3.30 -28.74 1.80
N GLN A 113 4.09 -29.52 2.54
CA GLN A 113 4.34 -30.92 2.21
C GLN A 113 3.09 -31.78 2.42
N ARG A 114 3.02 -32.91 1.70
CA ARG A 114 1.88 -33.84 1.75
C ARG A 114 1.79 -34.61 3.07
N ASP A 115 2.90 -34.78 3.78
CA ASP A 115 2.90 -35.48 5.08
C ASP A 115 2.13 -34.65 6.12
N ALA A 116 1.05 -35.25 6.65
CA ALA A 116 0.12 -34.55 7.52
C ALA A 116 0.76 -34.16 8.86
N GLU A 117 1.63 -34.99 9.42
CA GLU A 117 2.29 -34.70 10.70
C GLU A 117 3.33 -33.59 10.55
N THR A 118 4.17 -33.63 9.51
CA THR A 118 5.10 -32.55 9.15
C THR A 118 4.35 -31.25 8.92
N SER A 119 3.28 -31.27 8.09
CA SER A 119 2.50 -30.06 7.79
C SER A 119 1.87 -29.46 9.05
N ARG A 120 1.26 -30.29 9.90
CA ARG A 120 0.60 -29.86 11.14
C ARG A 120 1.60 -29.26 12.14
N ARG A 121 2.73 -29.92 12.38
CA ARG A 121 3.76 -29.41 13.31
C ARG A 121 4.46 -28.17 12.78
N ALA A 122 4.70 -28.10 11.48
CA ALA A 122 5.25 -26.91 10.86
C ALA A 122 4.32 -25.71 11.06
N LYS A 123 3.01 -25.88 10.80
CA LYS A 123 1.98 -24.85 11.08
C LYS A 123 1.95 -24.44 12.56
N TYR A 124 2.09 -25.41 13.48
CA TYR A 124 2.19 -25.14 14.92
C TYR A 124 3.42 -24.30 15.28
N CYS A 125 4.61 -24.65 14.76
CA CYS A 125 5.83 -23.88 14.99
C CYS A 125 5.69 -22.46 14.42
N ILE A 126 5.16 -22.32 13.20
CA ILE A 126 4.91 -21.02 12.56
C ILE A 126 4.02 -20.17 13.46
N GLN A 127 2.89 -20.72 13.91
CA GLN A 127 1.95 -20.00 14.76
C GLN A 127 2.64 -19.49 16.04
N LEU A 128 3.40 -20.33 16.74
CA LEU A 128 4.10 -19.92 17.96
C LEU A 128 5.19 -18.87 17.70
N ILE A 129 5.93 -19.00 16.60
CA ILE A 129 6.96 -18.02 16.24
C ILE A 129 6.31 -16.68 15.90
N GLU A 130 5.24 -16.68 15.09
CA GLU A 130 4.52 -15.48 14.66
C GLU A 130 3.81 -14.78 15.83
N GLN A 131 3.19 -15.53 16.75
CA GLN A 131 2.53 -14.99 17.94
C GLN A 131 3.50 -14.29 18.90
N ASN A 132 4.74 -14.77 19.00
CA ASN A 132 5.76 -14.21 19.89
C ASN A 132 6.61 -13.11 19.24
N THR A 133 6.26 -12.71 18.02
CA THR A 133 7.07 -11.79 17.23
C THR A 133 6.59 -10.35 17.34
N ARG A 134 7.53 -9.43 17.59
CA ARG A 134 7.30 -7.98 17.45
C ARG A 134 7.30 -7.62 15.97
N LEU A 135 6.13 -7.29 15.44
CA LEU A 135 5.88 -6.95 14.06
C LEU A 135 6.49 -5.56 13.75
N GLY A 136 7.08 -5.43 12.56
CA GLY A 136 7.52 -4.13 12.03
C GLY A 136 8.85 -3.55 12.51
N LEU A 137 9.55 -4.17 13.48
CA LEU A 137 10.89 -3.72 13.88
C LEU A 137 11.91 -3.76 12.74
N ALA A 138 11.82 -4.76 11.86
CA ALA A 138 12.71 -4.90 10.72
C ALA A 138 12.52 -3.75 9.70
N ALA A 139 11.29 -3.28 9.49
CA ALA A 139 11.04 -2.13 8.62
C ALA A 139 11.63 -0.84 9.21
N ALA A 140 11.40 -0.57 10.50
CA ALA A 140 11.98 0.59 11.19
C ALA A 140 13.52 0.55 11.19
N ALA A 141 14.12 -0.60 11.51
CA ALA A 141 15.57 -0.79 11.46
C ALA A 141 16.12 -0.61 10.05
N GLY A 142 15.39 -1.05 9.02
CA GLY A 142 15.78 -0.94 7.62
C GLY A 142 15.79 0.50 7.12
N ARG A 143 14.74 1.26 7.44
CA ARG A 143 14.67 2.71 7.14
C ARG A 143 15.81 3.47 7.80
N LEU A 144 16.07 3.23 9.09
CA LEU A 144 17.14 3.87 9.82
C LEU A 144 18.55 3.46 9.32
N LEU A 145 18.73 2.20 8.93
CA LEU A 145 19.97 1.72 8.34
C LEU A 145 20.24 2.38 6.97
N ALA A 146 19.22 2.55 6.13
CA ALA A 146 19.34 3.23 4.85
C ALA A 146 19.55 4.74 4.94
N GLU A 147 19.15 5.37 6.06
CA GLU A 147 19.48 6.75 6.34
C GLU A 147 20.96 6.91 6.71
N ARG A 148 21.48 6.00 7.54
CA ARG A 148 22.84 6.13 8.10
C ARG A 148 23.94 5.52 7.25
N GLN A 149 23.58 4.54 6.43
CA GLN A 149 24.45 3.86 5.47
C GLN A 149 25.85 3.46 6.02
N PRO A 150 25.94 2.77 7.18
CA PRO A 150 27.23 2.30 7.66
C PRO A 150 27.86 1.30 6.66
N PRO A 151 29.19 1.13 6.64
CA PRO A 151 29.85 0.16 5.78
C PRO A 151 29.25 -1.25 5.92
N GLY A 152 28.90 -1.87 4.78
CA GLY A 152 28.27 -3.20 4.74
C GLY A 152 26.75 -3.21 4.95
N ALA A 153 26.09 -2.05 5.02
CA ALA A 153 24.63 -1.96 5.15
C ALA A 153 23.87 -2.63 3.98
N LEU A 154 24.28 -2.33 2.75
CA LEU A 154 23.66 -2.90 1.54
C LEU A 154 23.76 -4.43 1.52
N GLU A 155 24.96 -4.96 1.74
CA GLU A 155 25.22 -6.40 1.83
C GLU A 155 24.37 -7.06 2.92
N THR A 156 24.28 -6.41 4.07
CA THR A 156 23.53 -6.93 5.22
C THR A 156 22.03 -7.04 4.92
N LEU A 157 21.43 -6.05 4.25
CA LEU A 157 20.01 -6.12 3.86
C LEU A 157 19.76 -7.13 2.74
N LEU A 158 20.64 -7.20 1.72
CA LEU A 158 20.53 -8.21 0.66
C LEU A 158 20.54 -9.62 1.24
N ASN A 159 21.47 -9.90 2.17
CA ASN A 159 21.53 -11.20 2.84
C ASN A 159 20.35 -11.48 3.77
N TYR A 160 19.69 -10.44 4.31
CA TYR A 160 18.54 -10.59 5.21
C TYR A 160 17.21 -10.79 4.47
N LEU A 161 17.03 -10.18 3.29
CA LEU A 161 15.79 -10.23 2.49
C LEU A 161 15.20 -11.64 2.30
N PRO A 162 15.98 -12.71 2.02
CA PRO A 162 15.49 -14.08 1.94
C PRO A 162 14.70 -14.57 3.17
N PHE A 163 14.93 -13.97 4.33
CA PHE A 163 14.34 -14.36 5.62
C PHE A 163 13.17 -13.45 6.04
N VAL A 164 12.77 -12.52 5.18
CA VAL A 164 11.61 -11.65 5.38
C VAL A 164 10.37 -12.32 4.82
N ASP A 165 9.28 -12.28 5.57
CA ASP A 165 8.04 -12.99 5.29
C ASP A 165 6.80 -12.09 5.25
N GLU A 166 6.89 -10.93 5.91
CA GLU A 166 5.86 -9.90 5.85
C GLU A 166 6.04 -9.08 4.58
N ALA A 167 5.12 -9.21 3.62
CA ALA A 167 5.19 -8.55 2.32
C ALA A 167 5.40 -7.02 2.41
N TRP A 168 4.81 -6.38 3.42
CA TRP A 168 4.97 -4.94 3.65
C TRP A 168 6.37 -4.58 4.19
N VAL A 169 6.97 -5.41 5.05
CA VAL A 169 8.34 -5.20 5.54
C VAL A 169 9.33 -5.40 4.39
N GLU A 170 9.10 -6.43 3.59
CA GLU A 170 9.93 -6.69 2.40
C GLU A 170 9.93 -5.48 1.46
N ASP A 171 8.76 -4.86 1.23
CA ASP A 171 8.66 -3.65 0.42
C ASP A 171 9.46 -2.47 0.98
N GLU A 172 9.37 -2.25 2.30
CA GLU A 172 10.16 -1.21 2.98
C GLU A 172 11.66 -1.48 2.90
N LEU A 173 12.09 -2.74 3.04
CA LEU A 173 13.49 -3.14 2.91
C LEU A 173 13.99 -3.03 1.48
N ARG A 174 13.17 -3.32 0.46
CA ARG A 174 13.52 -3.07 -0.94
C ARG A 174 13.76 -1.59 -1.21
N LYS A 175 12.93 -0.70 -0.68
CA LYS A 175 13.13 0.76 -0.78
C LYS A 175 14.42 1.19 -0.09
N ALA A 176 14.73 0.63 1.08
CA ALA A 176 15.98 0.85 1.79
C ALA A 176 17.20 0.41 0.95
N VAL A 177 17.17 -0.79 0.35
CA VAL A 177 18.21 -1.30 -0.55
C VAL A 177 18.38 -0.37 -1.76
N LYS A 178 17.29 0.04 -2.42
CA LYS A 178 17.33 0.98 -3.56
C LYS A 178 18.02 2.30 -3.20
N LYS A 179 17.69 2.87 -2.04
CA LYS A 179 18.31 4.13 -1.56
C LYS A 179 19.82 3.98 -1.36
N MET A 180 20.28 2.87 -0.79
CA MET A 180 21.71 2.64 -0.54
C MET A 180 22.49 2.27 -1.80
N ALA A 181 21.89 1.48 -2.70
CA ALA A 181 22.58 1.03 -3.92
C ALA A 181 22.84 2.17 -4.91
N GLY A 182 22.01 3.21 -4.91
CA GLY A 182 22.22 4.42 -5.73
C GLY A 182 23.23 5.42 -5.16
N ALA A 183 23.88 5.12 -4.02
CA ALA A 183 24.81 6.05 -3.39
C ALA A 183 26.21 6.07 -4.04
N ASP A 184 26.68 4.94 -4.57
CA ASP A 184 27.99 4.82 -5.21
C ASP A 184 28.06 3.67 -6.24
N ALA A 185 29.14 3.63 -7.02
CA ALA A 185 29.38 2.61 -8.03
C ALA A 185 29.61 1.19 -7.44
N ARG A 186 29.92 1.08 -6.14
CA ARG A 186 30.06 -0.21 -5.47
C ARG A 186 28.68 -0.84 -5.27
N GLY A 187 27.69 -0.06 -4.89
CA GLY A 187 26.31 -0.49 -4.76
C GLY A 187 25.76 -1.06 -6.06
N GLU A 188 26.01 -0.38 -7.18
CA GLU A 188 25.61 -0.86 -8.51
C GLU A 188 26.26 -2.21 -8.85
N ARG A 189 27.57 -2.36 -8.67
CA ARG A 189 28.27 -3.64 -8.92
C ARG A 189 27.74 -4.78 -8.06
N MET A 190 27.39 -4.49 -6.80
CA MET A 190 26.79 -5.50 -5.92
C MET A 190 25.42 -5.94 -6.41
N LEU A 191 24.59 -5.02 -6.92
CA LEU A 191 23.30 -5.39 -7.51
C LEU A 191 23.47 -6.21 -8.79
N GLU A 192 24.44 -5.87 -9.63
CA GLU A 192 24.73 -6.65 -10.84
C GLU A 192 25.13 -8.09 -10.50
N GLN A 193 25.99 -8.28 -9.50
CA GLN A 193 26.35 -9.62 -9.00
C GLN A 193 25.15 -10.35 -8.41
N ALA A 194 24.25 -9.64 -7.73
CA ALA A 194 23.07 -10.21 -7.12
C ALA A 194 22.03 -10.72 -8.14
N LEU A 195 22.12 -10.34 -9.42
CA LEU A 195 21.31 -10.93 -10.50
C LEU A 195 21.58 -12.43 -10.69
N ASP A 196 22.76 -12.92 -10.30
CA ASP A 196 23.17 -14.32 -10.40
C ASP A 196 23.16 -15.05 -9.03
N ASP A 197 22.59 -14.44 -7.99
CA ASP A 197 22.56 -15.02 -6.65
C ASP A 197 21.76 -16.34 -6.60
N LYS A 198 22.19 -17.28 -5.77
CA LYS A 198 21.47 -18.55 -5.56
C LYS A 198 20.07 -18.33 -5.00
N GLN A 199 19.89 -17.32 -4.17
CA GLN A 199 18.62 -16.97 -3.55
C GLN A 199 17.74 -16.15 -4.51
N PRO A 200 16.53 -16.64 -4.86
CA PRO A 200 15.63 -15.93 -5.77
C PRO A 200 15.28 -14.51 -5.29
N LYS A 201 15.15 -14.28 -3.99
CA LYS A 201 14.83 -12.95 -3.46
C LYS A 201 15.91 -11.92 -3.76
N CYS A 202 17.19 -12.29 -3.68
CA CYS A 202 18.30 -11.41 -4.01
C CYS A 202 18.24 -11.02 -5.50
N ARG A 203 18.08 -12.02 -6.38
CA ARG A 203 17.91 -11.79 -7.83
C ARG A 203 16.71 -10.89 -8.12
N ALA A 204 15.59 -11.12 -7.45
CA ALA A 204 14.36 -10.37 -7.69
C ALA A 204 14.49 -8.89 -7.29
N VAL A 205 15.16 -8.58 -6.17
CA VAL A 205 15.42 -7.21 -5.75
C VAL A 205 16.43 -6.51 -6.66
N ALA A 206 17.49 -7.20 -7.07
CA ALA A 206 18.45 -6.68 -8.04
C ALA A 206 17.78 -6.35 -9.38
N ALA A 207 16.98 -7.27 -9.90
CA ALA A 207 16.22 -7.10 -11.13
C ALA A 207 15.23 -5.93 -11.04
N TRP A 208 14.55 -5.76 -9.89
CA TRP A 208 13.63 -4.64 -9.68
C TRP A 208 14.35 -3.28 -9.72
N ILE A 209 15.52 -3.16 -9.06
CA ILE A 209 16.25 -1.89 -8.98
C ILE A 209 16.90 -1.56 -10.31
N LEU A 210 17.68 -2.49 -10.88
CA LEU A 210 18.40 -2.28 -12.13
C LEU A 210 17.46 -2.17 -13.33
N GLY A 211 16.33 -2.88 -13.31
CA GLY A 211 15.32 -2.82 -14.37
C GLY A 211 14.60 -1.47 -14.42
N ALA A 212 14.55 -0.76 -13.28
CA ALA A 212 14.01 0.59 -13.17
C ALA A 212 15.08 1.69 -13.40
N SER A 213 16.30 1.32 -13.76
CA SER A 213 17.40 2.26 -13.99
C SER A 213 17.17 3.12 -15.23
N ALA A 214 17.58 4.38 -15.15
CA ALA A 214 17.64 5.26 -16.31
C ALA A 214 18.68 4.78 -17.34
N ASP A 215 19.72 4.05 -16.91
CA ASP A 215 20.76 3.51 -17.80
C ASP A 215 20.23 2.25 -18.55
N PRO A 216 20.08 2.30 -19.89
CA PRO A 216 19.66 1.15 -20.67
C PRO A 216 20.60 -0.06 -20.56
N ARG A 217 21.89 0.16 -20.26
CA ARG A 217 22.86 -0.94 -20.09
C ARG A 217 22.56 -1.77 -18.84
N GLN A 218 22.15 -1.11 -17.75
CA GLN A 218 21.70 -1.80 -16.55
C GLN A 218 20.40 -2.57 -16.81
N ARG A 219 19.45 -1.96 -17.53
CA ARG A 219 18.20 -2.65 -17.91
C ARG A 219 18.43 -3.87 -18.79
N ALA A 220 19.36 -3.78 -19.74
CA ALA A 220 19.72 -4.91 -20.61
C ALA A 220 20.21 -6.13 -19.82
N LYS A 221 20.91 -5.93 -18.69
CA LYS A 221 21.34 -7.02 -17.79
C LYS A 221 20.18 -7.72 -17.08
N VAL A 222 19.01 -7.08 -16.97
CA VAL A 222 17.82 -7.65 -16.31
C VAL A 222 16.95 -8.47 -17.26
N ILE A 223 17.08 -8.30 -18.58
CA ILE A 223 16.29 -9.04 -19.58
C ILE A 223 16.33 -10.57 -19.37
N PRO A 224 17.49 -11.21 -19.05
CA PRO A 224 17.53 -12.65 -18.76
C PRO A 224 16.66 -13.08 -17.57
N CYS A 225 16.42 -12.20 -16.60
CA CYS A 225 15.58 -12.49 -15.43
C CYS A 225 14.08 -12.63 -15.78
N LEU A 226 13.66 -12.25 -16.99
CA LEU A 226 12.27 -12.41 -17.45
C LEU A 226 11.85 -13.87 -17.62
N VAL A 227 12.82 -14.79 -17.73
CA VAL A 227 12.60 -16.25 -17.84
C VAL A 227 13.17 -17.02 -16.65
N ASP A 228 13.43 -16.34 -15.52
CA ASP A 228 13.94 -16.96 -14.30
C ASP A 228 12.99 -18.05 -13.78
N GLY A 229 13.55 -19.11 -13.16
CA GLY A 229 12.75 -20.20 -12.58
C GLY A 229 11.80 -19.74 -11.47
N SER A 230 12.11 -18.65 -10.77
CA SER A 230 11.26 -18.05 -9.74
C SER A 230 10.24 -17.09 -10.33
N SER A 231 8.95 -17.33 -10.05
CA SER A 231 7.84 -16.44 -10.40
C SER A 231 8.01 -15.03 -9.84
N GLU A 232 8.64 -14.89 -8.67
CA GLU A 232 8.93 -13.60 -8.04
C GLU A 232 9.98 -12.78 -8.81
N VAL A 233 11.05 -13.44 -9.27
CA VAL A 233 12.10 -12.80 -10.07
C VAL A 233 11.53 -12.31 -11.39
N ARG A 234 10.78 -13.17 -12.08
CA ARG A 234 10.10 -12.80 -13.34
C ARG A 234 9.18 -11.60 -13.14
N PHE A 235 8.36 -11.61 -12.08
CA PHE A 235 7.44 -10.51 -11.80
C PHE A 235 8.19 -9.20 -11.55
N LEU A 236 9.18 -9.21 -10.67
CA LEU A 236 9.91 -8.00 -10.30
C LEU A 236 10.74 -7.44 -11.47
N ALA A 237 11.42 -8.29 -12.22
CA ALA A 237 12.12 -7.93 -13.46
C ALA A 237 11.15 -7.28 -14.46
N ALA A 238 10.04 -7.95 -14.76
CA ALA A 238 9.08 -7.48 -15.74
C ALA A 238 8.40 -6.18 -15.30
N SER A 239 8.03 -6.07 -14.01
CA SER A 239 7.38 -4.89 -13.45
C SER A 239 8.26 -3.63 -13.50
N ALA A 240 9.58 -3.79 -13.35
CA ALA A 240 10.54 -2.69 -13.40
C ALA A 240 10.83 -2.29 -14.85
N LEU A 241 11.07 -3.27 -15.72
CA LEU A 241 11.36 -3.04 -17.14
C LEU A 241 10.16 -2.41 -17.87
N VAL A 242 8.93 -2.86 -17.63
CA VAL A 242 7.73 -2.23 -18.22
C VAL A 242 7.56 -0.77 -17.76
N ARG A 243 7.90 -0.45 -16.50
CA ARG A 243 7.95 0.95 -16.01
C ARG A 243 9.05 1.78 -16.65
N ALA A 244 10.16 1.14 -16.99
CA ALA A 244 11.25 1.75 -17.74
C ALA A 244 11.05 1.68 -19.27
N HIS A 245 9.82 1.41 -19.72
CA HIS A 245 9.41 1.44 -21.12
C HIS A 245 10.07 0.38 -22.01
N GLU A 246 10.38 -0.79 -21.45
CA GLU A 246 10.96 -1.92 -22.17
C GLU A 246 9.87 -2.94 -22.60
N PRO A 247 9.47 -2.99 -23.88
CA PRO A 247 8.33 -3.81 -24.34
C PRO A 247 8.53 -5.32 -24.13
N LYS A 248 9.78 -5.78 -24.17
CA LYS A 248 10.18 -7.19 -24.00
C LYS A 248 9.70 -7.81 -22.68
N ALA A 249 9.39 -6.98 -21.69
CA ALA A 249 8.91 -7.43 -20.39
C ALA A 249 7.41 -7.77 -20.35
N VAL A 250 6.61 -7.31 -21.32
CA VAL A 250 5.15 -7.54 -21.32
C VAL A 250 4.79 -9.02 -21.46
N PRO A 251 5.40 -9.81 -22.37
CA PRO A 251 5.16 -11.25 -22.43
C PRO A 251 5.44 -11.99 -21.12
N ALA A 252 6.42 -11.54 -20.32
CA ALA A 252 6.70 -12.13 -19.02
C ALA A 252 5.59 -11.86 -18.00
N LEU A 253 4.99 -10.66 -18.00
CA LEU A 253 3.79 -10.36 -17.20
C LEU A 253 2.61 -11.25 -17.61
N ILE A 254 2.39 -11.43 -18.92
CA ILE A 254 1.32 -12.29 -19.44
C ILE A 254 1.56 -13.75 -19.05
N GLY A 255 2.80 -14.23 -19.10
CA GLY A 255 3.17 -15.57 -18.67
C GLY A 255 2.91 -15.83 -17.19
N LEU A 256 2.98 -14.81 -16.34
CA LEU A 256 2.71 -14.91 -14.90
C LEU A 256 1.23 -15.05 -14.55
N LEU A 257 0.31 -14.81 -15.49
CA LEU A 257 -1.12 -15.01 -15.29
C LEU A 257 -1.49 -16.48 -15.08
N THR A 258 -0.64 -17.38 -15.59
CA THR A 258 -0.74 -18.83 -15.40
C THR A 258 0.48 -19.28 -14.62
N GLY A 259 0.33 -19.90 -13.45
CA GLY A 259 1.48 -20.36 -12.69
C GLY A 259 1.20 -20.78 -11.26
N ASP A 260 2.27 -21.03 -10.53
CA ASP A 260 2.30 -21.52 -9.15
C ASP A 260 2.21 -20.42 -8.08
N ALA A 261 2.13 -19.15 -8.50
CA ALA A 261 2.09 -17.99 -7.62
C ALA A 261 0.85 -17.10 -7.89
N PRO A 262 -0.36 -17.52 -7.43
CA PRO A 262 -1.60 -16.76 -7.64
C PRO A 262 -1.49 -15.30 -7.21
N GLU A 263 -0.86 -15.01 -6.06
CA GLU A 263 -0.68 -13.64 -5.56
C GLU A 263 0.12 -12.74 -6.52
N LEU A 264 1.03 -13.32 -7.32
CA LEU A 264 1.78 -12.58 -8.34
C LEU A 264 1.00 -12.44 -9.65
N ALA A 265 0.16 -13.42 -10.00
CA ALA A 265 -0.68 -13.38 -11.19
C ALA A 265 -1.59 -12.14 -11.19
N TRP A 266 -2.23 -11.86 -10.05
CA TRP A 266 -3.07 -10.66 -9.87
C TRP A 266 -2.29 -9.36 -10.02
N ARG A 267 -1.08 -9.30 -9.45
CA ARG A 267 -0.21 -8.11 -9.57
C ARG A 267 0.29 -7.92 -11.00
N ALA A 268 0.54 -9.00 -11.73
CA ALA A 268 0.92 -8.96 -13.14
C ALA A 268 -0.26 -8.48 -13.99
N GLU A 269 -1.45 -9.01 -13.74
CA GLU A 269 -2.70 -8.58 -14.39
C GLU A 269 -2.97 -7.10 -14.16
N ASP A 270 -2.77 -6.59 -12.94
CA ASP A 270 -2.94 -5.17 -12.64
C ASP A 270 -1.99 -4.29 -13.48
N LEU A 271 -0.73 -4.71 -13.67
CA LEU A 271 0.19 -3.96 -14.55
C LEU A 271 -0.23 -4.00 -16.01
N LEU A 272 -0.80 -5.12 -16.46
CA LEU A 272 -1.34 -5.25 -17.82
C LEU A 272 -2.55 -4.34 -18.03
N PHE A 273 -3.45 -4.25 -17.04
CA PHE A 273 -4.56 -3.28 -17.07
C PHE A 273 -4.07 -1.84 -17.12
N ARG A 274 -3.07 -1.46 -16.31
CA ARG A 274 -2.45 -0.12 -16.36
C ARG A 274 -1.80 0.19 -17.71
N LEU A 275 -1.17 -0.82 -18.32
CA LEU A 275 -0.57 -0.69 -19.65
C LEU A 275 -1.63 -0.52 -20.74
N ALA A 276 -2.74 -1.26 -20.65
CA ALA A 276 -3.79 -1.25 -21.66
C ALA A 276 -4.76 -0.08 -21.53
N GLY A 277 -4.94 0.43 -20.31
CA GLY A 277 -5.99 1.38 -19.95
C GLY A 277 -7.37 0.88 -20.39
N GLU A 278 -8.17 1.78 -20.95
CA GLU A 278 -9.52 1.51 -21.45
C GLU A 278 -9.57 0.48 -22.62
N ARG A 279 -8.43 0.10 -23.19
CA ARG A 279 -8.35 -0.90 -24.27
C ARG A 279 -8.10 -2.31 -23.76
N SER A 280 -8.08 -2.54 -22.45
CA SER A 280 -7.87 -3.86 -21.87
C SER A 280 -8.97 -4.86 -22.28
N PRO A 281 -8.65 -6.15 -22.43
CA PRO A 281 -9.68 -7.16 -22.65
C PRO A 281 -10.61 -7.25 -21.42
N PRO A 282 -11.93 -7.44 -21.59
CA PRO A 282 -12.89 -7.54 -20.50
C PRO A 282 -12.92 -8.97 -19.91
N VAL A 283 -11.74 -9.48 -19.56
CA VAL A 283 -11.56 -10.76 -18.87
C VAL A 283 -10.55 -10.60 -17.76
N TRP A 284 -10.77 -11.29 -16.65
CA TRP A 284 -9.93 -11.20 -15.47
C TRP A 284 -9.73 -12.56 -14.82
N LEU A 285 -8.66 -12.67 -14.04
CA LEU A 285 -8.47 -13.77 -13.10
C LEU A 285 -9.62 -13.79 -12.10
N ASP A 286 -10.16 -14.98 -11.83
CA ASP A 286 -11.23 -15.21 -10.87
C ASP A 286 -10.73 -16.19 -9.80
N PRO A 287 -10.64 -15.80 -8.51
CA PRO A 287 -10.15 -16.68 -7.46
C PRO A 287 -11.07 -17.88 -7.20
N THR A 288 -12.32 -17.82 -7.69
CA THR A 288 -13.35 -18.84 -7.47
C THR A 288 -13.49 -19.79 -8.67
N ASN A 289 -12.77 -19.52 -9.76
CA ASN A 289 -12.82 -20.30 -10.99
C ASN A 289 -11.41 -20.63 -11.51
N ASP A 290 -10.83 -21.69 -10.95
CA ASP A 290 -9.44 -22.14 -11.19
C ASP A 290 -9.12 -22.50 -12.65
N ASN A 291 -10.11 -22.58 -13.56
CA ASN A 291 -9.91 -22.95 -14.96
C ASN A 291 -9.90 -21.77 -15.94
N GLN A 292 -10.00 -20.53 -15.48
CA GLN A 292 -10.07 -19.35 -16.36
C GLN A 292 -8.70 -18.72 -16.66
N ASP A 293 -7.64 -19.08 -15.94
CA ASP A 293 -6.29 -18.49 -16.06
C ASP A 293 -5.75 -18.54 -17.51
N LYS A 294 -5.89 -19.68 -18.19
CA LYS A 294 -5.49 -19.87 -19.60
C LYS A 294 -6.28 -18.99 -20.56
N LYS A 295 -7.58 -18.83 -20.32
CA LYS A 295 -8.45 -17.96 -21.14
C LYS A 295 -8.03 -16.50 -20.98
N VAL A 296 -7.79 -16.06 -19.74
CA VAL A 296 -7.33 -14.70 -19.43
C VAL A 296 -5.97 -14.44 -20.07
N ARG A 297 -5.03 -15.37 -19.91
CA ARG A 297 -3.72 -15.31 -20.55
C ARG A 297 -3.85 -15.21 -22.08
N GLY A 298 -4.63 -16.08 -22.73
CA GLY A 298 -4.81 -16.05 -24.18
C GLY A 298 -5.43 -14.75 -24.69
N ALA A 299 -6.34 -14.14 -23.92
CA ALA A 299 -6.89 -12.82 -24.24
C ALA A 299 -5.83 -11.72 -24.16
N TRP A 300 -4.96 -11.76 -23.14
CA TRP A 300 -3.84 -10.82 -23.01
C TRP A 300 -2.75 -11.03 -24.07
N GLU A 301 -2.43 -12.28 -24.45
CA GLU A 301 -1.51 -12.59 -25.56
C GLU A 301 -2.04 -12.01 -26.88
N THR A 302 -3.33 -12.19 -27.14
CA THR A 302 -4.02 -11.63 -28.31
C THR A 302 -4.00 -10.10 -28.27
N TRP A 303 -4.30 -9.51 -27.11
CA TRP A 303 -4.26 -8.08 -26.91
C TRP A 303 -2.87 -7.51 -27.22
N TRP A 304 -1.81 -8.10 -26.66
CA TRP A 304 -0.44 -7.66 -26.87
C TRP A 304 -0.04 -7.69 -28.34
N LYS A 305 -0.29 -8.81 -29.02
CA LYS A 305 -0.01 -8.98 -30.47
C LYS A 305 -0.66 -7.87 -31.32
N ASN A 306 -1.84 -7.40 -30.92
CA ASN A 306 -2.61 -6.40 -31.68
C ASN A 306 -2.28 -4.94 -31.31
N HIS A 307 -1.58 -4.71 -30.20
CA HIS A 307 -1.39 -3.38 -29.60
C HIS A 307 0.05 -2.99 -29.31
N GLU A 308 1.02 -3.91 -29.29
CA GLU A 308 2.44 -3.62 -28.99
C GLU A 308 2.97 -2.40 -29.75
N ALA A 309 2.80 -2.36 -31.07
CA ALA A 309 3.26 -1.27 -31.92
C ALA A 309 2.46 0.05 -31.75
N LYS A 310 1.32 0.02 -31.05
CA LYS A 310 0.42 1.17 -30.84
C LYS A 310 0.61 1.81 -29.46
N ILE A 311 1.50 1.28 -28.62
CA ILE A 311 1.74 1.82 -27.28
C ILE A 311 2.71 2.99 -27.38
N VAL A 312 2.26 4.15 -26.88
CA VAL A 312 3.08 5.37 -26.77
C VAL A 312 3.73 5.40 -25.39
N TRP A 313 4.85 4.70 -25.25
CA TRP A 313 5.54 4.48 -23.98
C TRP A 313 5.86 5.76 -23.20
N ASN A 314 6.32 6.80 -23.89
CA ASN A 314 6.70 8.07 -23.24
C ASN A 314 5.52 8.80 -22.56
N SER A 315 4.28 8.48 -22.92
CA SER A 315 3.07 9.02 -22.28
C SER A 315 2.54 8.16 -21.12
N LEU A 316 3.15 6.98 -20.92
CA LEU A 316 2.68 6.00 -19.97
C LEU A 316 3.36 6.20 -18.61
N HIS A 317 2.57 6.69 -17.66
CA HIS A 317 2.95 6.82 -16.26
C HIS A 317 2.26 5.71 -15.45
N LEU A 318 2.76 4.47 -15.53
CA LEU A 318 2.08 3.29 -14.95
C LEU A 318 1.75 3.40 -13.47
N ASP A 319 2.56 4.10 -12.69
CA ASP A 319 2.32 4.28 -11.26
C ASP A 319 1.23 5.34 -10.97
N GLU A 320 0.96 6.23 -11.93
CA GLU A 320 -0.07 7.28 -11.85
C GLU A 320 -1.35 6.89 -12.61
N GLN A 321 -1.26 5.98 -13.57
CA GLN A 321 -2.39 5.46 -14.32
C GLN A 321 -3.26 4.61 -13.39
N PRO A 322 -4.52 5.00 -13.12
CA PRO A 322 -5.43 4.11 -12.43
C PRO A 322 -5.67 2.86 -13.30
N LEU A 323 -5.86 1.71 -12.67
CA LEU A 323 -6.41 0.50 -13.31
C LEU A 323 -7.76 0.77 -13.99
N GLY A 324 -8.44 1.84 -13.61
CA GLY A 324 -9.81 2.12 -14.05
C GLY A 324 -10.82 1.27 -13.29
N LEU A 325 -10.38 0.60 -12.23
CA LEU A 325 -11.20 -0.27 -11.38
C LEU A 325 -11.69 0.50 -10.16
N THR A 326 -12.98 0.36 -9.86
CA THR A 326 -13.62 1.01 -8.72
C THR A 326 -13.92 -0.03 -7.66
N LEU A 327 -13.27 0.11 -6.50
CA LEU A 327 -13.59 -0.63 -5.28
C LEU A 327 -14.76 0.04 -4.58
N VAL A 328 -15.79 -0.72 -4.25
CA VAL A 328 -17.00 -0.24 -3.58
C VAL A 328 -17.21 -1.03 -2.29
N ALA A 329 -17.40 -0.30 -1.18
CA ALA A 329 -17.96 -0.83 0.05
C ALA A 329 -19.47 -0.57 0.06
N GLU A 330 -20.24 -1.62 -0.16
CA GLU A 330 -21.70 -1.56 -0.25
C GLU A 330 -22.31 -2.20 0.99
N SER A 331 -23.26 -1.52 1.61
CA SER A 331 -23.98 -1.96 2.81
C SER A 331 -25.48 -1.96 2.58
N GLN A 332 -26.26 -2.43 3.56
CA GLN A 332 -27.72 -2.35 3.56
C GLN A 332 -28.38 -2.91 2.27
N ARG A 333 -27.94 -4.08 1.83
CA ARG A 333 -28.64 -4.82 0.76
C ARG A 333 -29.94 -5.40 1.30
N ALA A 334 -30.85 -5.80 0.40
CA ALA A 334 -32.16 -6.37 0.76
C ALA A 334 -32.07 -7.63 1.63
N ASP A 335 -30.99 -8.41 1.48
CA ASP A 335 -30.70 -9.60 2.29
C ASP A 335 -30.11 -9.28 3.68
N GLY A 336 -30.00 -8.00 4.03
CA GLY A 336 -29.46 -7.52 5.32
C GLY A 336 -27.94 -7.51 5.41
N THR A 337 -27.24 -7.97 4.36
CA THR A 337 -25.77 -8.04 4.28
C THR A 337 -25.18 -6.83 3.56
N GLY A 338 -23.86 -6.69 3.65
CA GLY A 338 -23.04 -5.85 2.79
C GLY A 338 -22.08 -6.68 1.95
N ARG A 339 -21.30 -6.00 1.12
CA ARG A 339 -20.19 -6.61 0.37
C ARG A 339 -19.12 -5.59 0.05
N LEU A 340 -17.93 -6.11 -0.24
CA LEU A 340 -16.94 -5.39 -1.03
C LEU A 340 -16.92 -5.99 -2.41
N TYR A 341 -16.76 -5.15 -3.43
CA TYR A 341 -16.52 -5.61 -4.78
C TYR A 341 -15.70 -4.59 -5.55
N GLU A 342 -15.04 -5.06 -6.60
CA GLU A 342 -14.34 -4.21 -7.55
C GLU A 342 -14.98 -4.35 -8.93
N CYS A 343 -15.24 -3.24 -9.60
CA CYS A 343 -15.84 -3.23 -10.93
C CYS A 343 -15.06 -2.34 -11.91
N ASN A 344 -15.18 -2.65 -13.21
CA ASN A 344 -14.66 -1.77 -14.26
C ASN A 344 -15.63 -0.60 -14.53
N LYS A 345 -15.28 0.24 -15.51
CA LYS A 345 -16.11 1.39 -15.94
C LYS A 345 -17.46 0.98 -16.56
N SER A 346 -17.57 -0.20 -17.15
CA SER A 346 -18.85 -0.74 -17.62
C SER A 346 -19.74 -1.24 -16.48
N GLY A 347 -19.18 -1.38 -15.27
CA GLY A 347 -19.87 -1.93 -14.10
C GLY A 347 -19.73 -3.43 -13.95
N ASP A 348 -18.93 -4.10 -14.80
CA ASP A 348 -18.68 -5.53 -14.67
C ASP A 348 -17.86 -5.80 -13.40
N ILE A 349 -18.32 -6.75 -12.59
CA ILE A 349 -17.72 -7.08 -11.30
C ILE A 349 -16.56 -8.07 -11.52
N ARG A 350 -15.35 -7.67 -11.10
CA ARG A 350 -14.13 -8.49 -11.13
C ARG A 350 -14.14 -9.57 -10.06
N TRP A 351 -14.46 -9.17 -8.83
CA TRP A 351 -14.57 -10.03 -7.66
C TRP A 351 -15.50 -9.38 -6.63
N GLN A 352 -16.04 -10.18 -5.71
CA GLN A 352 -16.80 -9.68 -4.56
C GLN A 352 -16.65 -10.59 -3.33
N VAL A 353 -16.78 -10.02 -2.14
CA VAL A 353 -16.80 -10.75 -0.87
C VAL A 353 -17.96 -10.25 0.00
N ALA A 354 -18.68 -11.16 0.65
CA ALA A 354 -19.75 -10.81 1.58
C ALA A 354 -19.16 -10.30 2.91
N ILE A 355 -19.72 -9.21 3.43
CA ILE A 355 -19.33 -8.57 4.71
C ILE A 355 -20.59 -8.13 5.45
N GLN A 356 -20.56 -8.04 6.79
CA GLN A 356 -21.77 -7.70 7.52
C GLN A 356 -22.21 -6.24 7.30
N ASN A 357 -21.32 -5.26 7.53
CA ASN A 357 -21.60 -3.84 7.24
C ASN A 357 -20.31 -3.04 6.98
N PRO A 358 -19.73 -3.13 5.76
CA PRO A 358 -18.50 -2.44 5.41
C PRO A 358 -18.77 -0.93 5.26
N ILE A 359 -18.10 -0.14 6.10
CA ILE A 359 -18.24 1.32 6.15
C ILE A 359 -17.03 2.07 5.58
N ASP A 360 -15.85 1.44 5.60
CA ASP A 360 -14.61 1.97 5.04
C ASP A 360 -13.70 0.81 4.65
N VAL A 361 -12.85 1.02 3.65
CA VAL A 361 -11.95 0.01 3.11
C VAL A 361 -10.69 0.67 2.55
N GLN A 362 -9.55 0.00 2.63
CA GLN A 362 -8.29 0.44 2.02
C GLN A 362 -7.53 -0.74 1.41
N TRP A 363 -7.06 -0.59 0.17
CA TRP A 363 -6.07 -1.51 -0.39
C TRP A 363 -4.74 -1.43 0.35
N LEU A 364 -4.18 -2.59 0.67
CA LEU A 364 -2.88 -2.74 1.31
C LEU A 364 -1.82 -3.26 0.34
N PRO A 365 -0.53 -2.97 0.60
CA PRO A 365 0.57 -3.66 -0.07
C PRO A 365 0.40 -5.19 0.02
N GLY A 366 0.65 -5.89 -1.08
CA GLY A 366 0.50 -7.35 -1.15
C GLY A 366 -0.91 -7.86 -1.47
N GLY A 367 -1.84 -7.00 -1.87
CA GLY A 367 -3.13 -7.42 -2.44
C GLY A 367 -4.22 -7.74 -1.42
N ARG A 368 -4.05 -7.35 -0.16
CA ARG A 368 -5.10 -7.43 0.88
C ARG A 368 -5.89 -6.15 0.98
N LEU A 369 -7.07 -6.25 1.58
CA LEU A 369 -7.96 -5.14 1.92
C LEU A 369 -7.98 -5.00 3.44
N LEU A 370 -7.86 -3.78 3.94
CA LEU A 370 -8.17 -3.42 5.32
C LEU A 370 -9.61 -2.93 5.37
N VAL A 371 -10.42 -3.54 6.23
CA VAL A 371 -11.87 -3.32 6.26
C VAL A 371 -12.32 -2.90 7.64
N ALA A 372 -13.16 -1.87 7.68
CA ALA A 372 -13.95 -1.51 8.85
C ALA A 372 -15.35 -2.12 8.73
N ASP A 373 -15.63 -3.15 9.54
CA ASP A 373 -16.96 -3.76 9.64
C ASP A 373 -17.64 -3.28 10.93
N SER A 374 -18.51 -2.29 10.77
CA SER A 374 -19.13 -1.60 11.89
C SER A 374 -20.11 -2.47 12.68
N ARG A 375 -20.87 -3.35 12.02
CA ARG A 375 -21.83 -4.24 12.71
C ARG A 375 -21.13 -5.38 13.42
N ALA A 376 -20.06 -5.89 12.84
CA ALA A 376 -19.26 -6.93 13.47
C ALA A 376 -18.33 -6.38 14.60
N SER A 377 -18.33 -5.06 14.82
CA SER A 377 -17.50 -4.38 15.82
C SER A 377 -16.02 -4.75 15.73
N GLN A 378 -15.50 -4.73 14.50
CA GLN A 378 -14.12 -5.12 14.22
C GLN A 378 -13.55 -4.43 12.98
N VAL A 379 -12.23 -4.37 12.96
CA VAL A 379 -11.41 -4.02 11.81
C VAL A 379 -10.53 -5.21 11.49
N TYR A 380 -10.40 -5.59 10.23
CA TYR A 380 -9.57 -6.73 9.85
C TYR A 380 -9.02 -6.62 8.43
N GLU A 381 -7.97 -7.39 8.18
CA GLU A 381 -7.40 -7.59 6.85
C GLU A 381 -8.06 -8.81 6.20
N LEU A 382 -8.38 -8.76 4.92
CA LEU A 382 -8.87 -9.90 4.15
C LEU A 382 -8.31 -9.86 2.73
N ASP A 383 -8.20 -11.02 2.07
CA ASP A 383 -7.91 -11.07 0.63
C ASP A 383 -9.20 -11.10 -0.20
N THR A 384 -9.09 -11.01 -1.53
CA THR A 384 -10.27 -11.01 -2.43
C THR A 384 -11.06 -12.32 -2.44
N ARG A 385 -10.59 -13.37 -1.74
CA ARG A 385 -11.31 -14.63 -1.49
C ARG A 385 -12.10 -14.61 -0.18
N GLY A 386 -11.95 -13.56 0.62
CA GLY A 386 -12.56 -13.44 1.95
C GLY A 386 -11.72 -14.07 3.08
N VAL A 387 -10.46 -14.45 2.84
CA VAL A 387 -9.60 -15.05 3.87
C VAL A 387 -9.07 -13.97 4.81
N ILE A 388 -9.59 -13.96 6.03
CA ILE A 388 -9.25 -13.00 7.08
C ILE A 388 -7.84 -13.25 7.63
N GLY A 389 -7.08 -12.17 7.81
CA GLY A 389 -5.76 -12.13 8.44
C GLY A 389 -5.80 -11.41 9.79
N TRP A 390 -5.03 -10.32 9.91
CA TRP A 390 -5.00 -9.52 11.15
C TRP A 390 -6.38 -8.97 11.50
N LYS A 391 -6.66 -8.86 12.81
CA LYS A 391 -7.92 -8.35 13.36
C LYS A 391 -7.70 -7.48 14.59
N HIS A 392 -8.55 -6.47 14.74
CA HIS A 392 -8.79 -5.67 15.94
C HIS A 392 -10.30 -5.67 16.22
N ALA A 393 -10.71 -6.04 17.43
CA ALA A 393 -12.12 -6.25 17.79
C ALA A 393 -12.56 -5.38 18.98
N GLY A 394 -13.87 -5.28 19.20
CA GLY A 394 -14.43 -4.53 20.34
C GLY A 394 -14.53 -3.03 20.09
N ILE A 395 -14.47 -2.61 18.83
CA ILE A 395 -14.67 -1.23 18.40
C ILE A 395 -15.71 -1.22 17.29
N ALA A 396 -16.70 -0.34 17.36
CA ALA A 396 -17.58 -0.05 16.23
C ALA A 396 -16.90 1.03 15.38
N PRO A 397 -16.13 0.65 14.35
CA PRO A 397 -15.40 1.64 13.56
C PRO A 397 -16.37 2.56 12.82
N THR A 398 -15.89 3.75 12.47
CA THR A 398 -16.50 4.70 11.53
C THR A 398 -15.56 5.01 10.35
N SER A 399 -14.25 4.75 10.50
CA SER A 399 -13.26 4.75 9.41
C SER A 399 -11.98 4.00 9.79
N VAL A 400 -11.16 3.63 8.79
CA VAL A 400 -9.89 2.93 8.99
C VAL A 400 -8.79 3.35 8.01
N GLN A 401 -7.54 3.41 8.49
CA GLN A 401 -6.37 3.67 7.66
C GLN A 401 -5.11 2.91 8.15
N ARG A 402 -4.47 2.12 7.29
CA ARG A 402 -3.10 1.60 7.50
C ARG A 402 -2.08 2.69 7.16
N LEU A 403 -1.14 2.91 8.07
CA LEU A 403 -0.04 3.85 7.92
C LEU A 403 1.23 3.18 7.36
N PRO A 404 2.16 3.94 6.75
CA PRO A 404 3.43 3.41 6.23
C PRO A 404 4.32 2.72 7.28
N ASN A 405 4.21 3.13 8.56
CA ASN A 405 4.92 2.50 9.67
C ASN A 405 4.30 1.15 10.10
N GLY A 406 3.18 0.75 9.48
CA GLY A 406 2.46 -0.47 9.80
C GLY A 406 1.37 -0.32 10.86
N ASN A 407 1.22 0.82 11.52
CA ASN A 407 0.13 1.05 12.48
C ASN A 407 -1.21 1.24 11.77
N THR A 408 -2.32 1.01 12.49
CA THR A 408 -3.68 1.27 12.01
C THR A 408 -4.28 2.44 12.77
N VAL A 409 -4.80 3.44 12.06
CA VAL A 409 -5.71 4.44 12.62
C VAL A 409 -7.14 3.95 12.47
N ILE A 410 -7.89 3.98 13.56
CA ILE A 410 -9.30 3.57 13.60
C ILE A 410 -10.06 4.69 14.29
N SER A 411 -11.12 5.21 13.65
CA SER A 411 -12.09 6.05 14.35
C SER A 411 -13.31 5.23 14.75
N SER A 412 -13.90 5.56 15.88
CA SER A 412 -15.25 5.19 16.28
C SER A 412 -16.09 6.46 16.44
N TYR A 413 -17.35 6.34 16.84
CA TYR A 413 -18.16 7.52 17.13
C TYR A 413 -17.60 8.41 18.24
N GLN A 414 -16.77 7.89 19.16
CA GLN A 414 -16.34 8.62 20.35
C GLN A 414 -14.82 8.75 20.48
N SER A 415 -14.06 8.16 19.56
CA SER A 415 -12.60 8.16 19.67
C SER A 415 -11.90 7.99 18.34
N ILE A 416 -10.65 8.44 18.31
CA ILE A 416 -9.66 8.12 17.29
C ILE A 416 -8.52 7.41 18.01
N ILE A 417 -8.17 6.22 17.57
CA ILE A 417 -7.05 5.45 18.11
C ILE A 417 -6.05 5.11 17.01
N GLU A 418 -4.77 5.04 17.37
CA GLU A 418 -3.75 4.40 16.55
C GLU A 418 -3.25 3.15 17.26
N VAL A 419 -3.30 2.01 16.57
CA VAL A 419 -2.88 0.71 17.11
C VAL A 419 -1.71 0.14 16.33
N THR A 420 -0.77 -0.49 17.03
CA THR A 420 0.26 -1.30 16.39
C THR A 420 -0.33 -2.57 15.80
N ARG A 421 0.48 -3.31 15.03
CA ARG A 421 0.09 -4.62 14.51
C ARG A 421 -0.22 -5.64 15.62
N GLU A 422 0.34 -5.46 16.81
CA GLU A 422 0.01 -6.26 18.01
C GLU A 422 -1.20 -5.73 18.79
N ASN A 423 -2.02 -4.85 18.19
CA ASN A 423 -3.20 -4.25 18.81
C ASN A 423 -2.92 -3.35 20.04
N ARG A 424 -1.67 -2.92 20.25
CA ARG A 424 -1.36 -1.94 21.30
C ARG A 424 -1.76 -0.55 20.85
N ILE A 425 -2.54 0.16 21.67
CA ILE A 425 -2.88 1.56 21.45
C ILE A 425 -1.64 2.41 21.72
N VAL A 426 -1.19 3.16 20.71
CA VAL A 426 -0.04 4.10 20.78
C VAL A 426 -0.46 5.56 20.70
N PHE A 427 -1.71 5.81 20.32
CA PHE A 427 -2.36 7.11 20.37
C PHE A 427 -3.85 6.90 20.66
N SER A 428 -4.44 7.77 21.47
CA SER A 428 -5.87 7.78 21.76
C SER A 428 -6.34 9.22 21.95
N TYR A 429 -7.42 9.57 21.26
CA TYR A 429 -8.08 10.85 21.40
C TYR A 429 -9.58 10.63 21.53
N LYS A 430 -10.18 11.17 22.60
CA LYS A 430 -11.62 11.14 22.81
C LYS A 430 -12.25 12.33 22.09
N THR A 431 -13.14 12.07 21.16
CA THR A 431 -13.84 13.11 20.42
C THR A 431 -15.05 13.60 21.22
N GLN A 432 -15.40 14.88 21.08
CA GLN A 432 -16.50 15.51 21.83
C GLN A 432 -17.87 15.28 21.18
N GLY A 433 -17.90 14.76 19.95
CA GLY A 433 -19.11 14.48 19.18
C GLY A 433 -18.97 13.18 18.37
N HIS A 434 -20.06 12.78 17.71
CA HIS A 434 -20.10 11.54 16.92
C HIS A 434 -19.21 11.64 15.68
N THR A 435 -18.02 11.06 15.76
CA THR A 435 -17.02 11.12 14.68
C THR A 435 -17.37 10.15 13.56
N TYR A 436 -17.57 10.67 12.35
CA TYR A 436 -17.95 9.86 11.19
C TYR A 436 -16.76 9.42 10.36
N HIS A 437 -15.69 10.19 10.31
CA HIS A 437 -14.51 9.84 9.54
C HIS A 437 -13.27 10.55 10.07
N ALA A 438 -12.15 9.82 10.14
CA ALA A 438 -10.85 10.38 10.51
C ALA A 438 -9.71 9.80 9.67
N ARG A 439 -8.64 10.59 9.50
CA ARG A 439 -7.40 10.18 8.84
C ARG A 439 -6.20 10.79 9.56
N LYS A 440 -5.09 10.08 9.58
CA LYS A 440 -3.80 10.67 9.90
C LYS A 440 -3.17 11.24 8.63
N LEU A 441 -2.73 12.48 8.74
CA LEU A 441 -2.15 13.26 7.68
C LEU A 441 -0.63 13.00 7.56
N PRO A 442 -0.02 13.30 6.40
CA PRO A 442 1.40 13.11 6.18
C PRO A 442 2.33 13.88 7.13
N ASP A 443 1.85 14.97 7.72
CA ASP A 443 2.56 15.78 8.72
C ASP A 443 2.47 15.20 10.15
N GLY A 444 1.70 14.13 10.34
CA GLY A 444 1.51 13.45 11.62
C GLY A 444 0.25 13.89 12.37
N HIS A 445 -0.43 14.94 11.93
CA HIS A 445 -1.70 15.38 12.53
C HIS A 445 -2.83 14.40 12.20
N TYR A 446 -3.92 14.46 12.97
CA TYR A 446 -5.16 13.74 12.68
C TYR A 446 -6.24 14.73 12.29
N VAL A 447 -6.89 14.51 11.15
CA VAL A 447 -8.09 15.23 10.73
C VAL A 447 -9.31 14.36 10.94
N TRP A 448 -10.41 14.95 11.39
CA TRP A 448 -11.68 14.26 11.56
C TRP A 448 -12.86 15.16 11.24
N ILE A 449 -14.00 14.55 10.95
CA ILE A 449 -15.30 15.22 10.82
C ILE A 449 -16.34 14.51 11.69
N ASP A 450 -17.22 15.28 12.33
CA ASP A 450 -18.26 14.77 13.21
C ASP A 450 -19.70 15.11 12.76
N ALA A 451 -20.66 14.54 13.47
CA ALA A 451 -22.09 14.72 13.24
C ALA A 451 -22.59 16.15 13.39
N SER A 452 -21.85 17.04 14.05
CA SER A 452 -22.23 18.44 14.16
C SER A 452 -21.90 19.23 12.87
N GLY A 453 -21.13 18.64 11.96
CA GLY A 453 -20.60 19.33 10.78
C GLY A 453 -19.34 20.14 11.12
N ASP A 454 -18.54 19.68 12.07
CA ASP A 454 -17.24 20.26 12.40
C ASP A 454 -16.11 19.39 11.84
N ILE A 455 -15.14 20.02 11.18
CA ILE A 455 -13.82 19.43 10.94
C ILE A 455 -12.91 19.84 12.10
N GLY A 456 -12.20 18.88 12.68
CA GLY A 456 -11.11 19.14 13.62
C GLY A 456 -9.77 18.60 13.11
N GLU A 457 -8.70 19.32 13.39
CA GLU A 457 -7.33 18.81 13.28
C GLU A 457 -6.63 18.86 14.63
N ILE A 458 -6.01 17.75 15.02
CA ILE A 458 -5.24 17.61 16.24
C ILE A 458 -3.80 17.18 15.91
N ASP A 459 -2.84 17.63 16.71
CA ASP A 459 -1.46 17.17 16.59
C ASP A 459 -1.28 15.74 17.14
N ASP A 460 -0.04 15.23 17.11
CA ASP A 460 0.31 13.90 17.60
C ASP A 460 0.25 13.75 19.14
N LYS A 461 -0.02 14.85 19.85
CA LYS A 461 -0.27 14.91 21.30
C LYS A 461 -1.75 15.09 21.63
N GLY A 462 -2.60 15.21 20.61
CA GLY A 462 -4.04 15.42 20.77
C GLY A 462 -4.45 16.87 21.04
N ALA A 463 -3.54 17.83 20.88
CA ALA A 463 -3.88 19.24 20.99
C ALA A 463 -4.61 19.71 19.72
N LEU A 464 -5.71 20.44 19.89
CA LEU A 464 -6.48 20.99 18.78
C LEU A 464 -5.68 22.09 18.07
N VAL A 465 -5.33 21.86 16.81
CA VAL A 465 -4.59 22.80 15.96
C VAL A 465 -5.55 23.61 15.10
N ARG A 466 -6.67 23.02 14.69
CA ARG A 466 -7.65 23.67 13.84
C ARG A 466 -9.06 23.15 14.08
N LYS A 467 -10.04 24.03 13.93
CA LYS A 467 -11.46 23.68 13.86
C LYS A 467 -12.15 24.49 12.78
N VAL A 468 -12.95 23.85 11.92
CA VAL A 468 -13.67 24.49 10.81
C VAL A 468 -15.11 24.03 10.82
N LYS A 469 -16.06 24.97 10.77
CA LYS A 469 -17.49 24.67 10.65
C LYS A 469 -17.86 24.48 9.19
N VAL A 470 -18.50 23.37 8.84
CA VAL A 470 -18.80 23.02 7.43
C VAL A 470 -20.26 22.67 7.16
N GLY A 471 -21.06 22.51 8.21
CA GLY A 471 -22.49 22.30 8.14
C GLY A 471 -23.15 22.42 9.51
N ASN A 472 -24.48 22.38 9.52
CA ASN A 472 -25.29 22.41 10.73
C ASN A 472 -25.94 21.04 10.92
N GLY A 473 -25.19 20.09 11.49
CA GLY A 473 -25.63 18.71 11.62
C GLY A 473 -25.48 17.91 10.33
N LEU A 474 -25.03 16.67 10.44
CA LEU A 474 -24.82 15.75 9.33
C LEU A 474 -25.49 14.41 9.63
N ALA A 475 -26.08 13.78 8.62
CA ALA A 475 -26.51 12.38 8.71
C ALA A 475 -25.32 11.41 8.64
N TRP A 476 -24.31 11.79 7.85
CA TRP A 476 -23.00 11.17 7.76
C TRP A 476 -22.01 12.17 7.17
N GLY A 477 -20.71 11.90 7.24
CA GLY A 477 -19.75 12.75 6.56
C GLY A 477 -18.37 12.12 6.42
N SER A 478 -17.62 12.60 5.44
CA SER A 478 -16.21 12.26 5.30
C SER A 478 -15.38 13.48 4.95
N VAL A 479 -14.09 13.41 5.29
CA VAL A 479 -13.12 14.48 5.06
C VAL A 479 -11.85 13.91 4.45
N GLU A 480 -11.30 14.62 3.47
CA GLU A 480 -9.99 14.38 2.88
C GLU A 480 -9.21 15.70 2.80
N ARG A 481 -7.95 15.67 3.24
CA ARG A 481 -7.02 16.79 3.06
C ARG A 481 -6.38 16.70 1.69
N LEU A 482 -6.61 17.69 0.83
CA LEU A 482 -6.07 17.75 -0.51
C LEU A 482 -4.61 18.26 -0.51
N ARG A 483 -3.87 17.96 -1.59
CA ARG A 483 -2.46 18.36 -1.75
C ARG A 483 -2.25 19.88 -1.69
N ASN A 484 -3.25 20.66 -2.08
CA ASN A 484 -3.24 22.13 -2.02
C ASN A 484 -3.53 22.69 -0.61
N GLY A 485 -3.74 21.83 0.40
CA GLY A 485 -4.07 22.26 1.75
C GLY A 485 -5.51 22.75 1.90
N ARG A 486 -6.45 22.28 1.07
CA ARG A 486 -7.90 22.41 1.29
C ARG A 486 -8.50 21.09 1.77
N TYR A 487 -9.78 21.11 2.12
CA TYR A 487 -10.53 19.91 2.49
C TYR A 487 -11.58 19.59 1.43
N LEU A 488 -11.63 18.35 0.98
CA LEU A 488 -12.80 17.80 0.30
C LEU A 488 -13.69 17.15 1.36
N VAL A 489 -14.97 17.52 1.40
CA VAL A 489 -15.94 16.99 2.34
C VAL A 489 -17.20 16.47 1.66
N ALA A 490 -17.63 15.28 2.07
CA ALA A 490 -18.98 14.77 1.78
C ALA A 490 -19.89 15.10 2.96
N LEU A 491 -20.99 15.80 2.70
CA LEU A 491 -21.93 16.29 3.71
C LEU A 491 -23.28 15.58 3.57
N GLY A 492 -23.38 14.40 4.19
CA GLY A 492 -24.61 13.60 4.26
C GLY A 492 -25.73 14.33 5.01
N GLY A 493 -26.97 14.15 4.56
CA GLY A 493 -28.14 14.92 5.03
C GLY A 493 -28.23 16.34 4.46
N VAL A 494 -27.10 17.01 4.20
CA VAL A 494 -27.05 18.30 3.49
C VAL A 494 -27.18 18.11 1.98
N GLY A 495 -26.69 16.98 1.46
CA GLY A 495 -26.80 16.65 0.03
C GLY A 495 -25.75 17.33 -0.84
N LYS A 496 -24.55 17.54 -0.30
CA LYS A 496 -23.46 18.26 -0.99
C LYS A 496 -22.11 17.61 -0.80
N VAL A 497 -21.25 17.77 -1.80
CA VAL A 497 -19.80 17.60 -1.68
C VAL A 497 -19.15 18.96 -1.91
N ARG A 498 -18.16 19.33 -1.07
CA ARG A 498 -17.51 20.64 -1.13
C ARG A 498 -16.00 20.53 -1.04
N GLU A 499 -15.30 21.36 -1.80
CA GLU A 499 -13.91 21.71 -1.53
C GLU A 499 -13.90 23.03 -0.76
N ILE A 500 -13.36 23.03 0.45
CA ILE A 500 -13.31 24.21 1.31
C ILE A 500 -11.89 24.51 1.77
N ASP A 501 -11.59 25.77 2.01
CA ASP A 501 -10.35 26.13 2.69
C ASP A 501 -10.47 26.01 4.21
N ALA A 502 -9.36 26.35 4.88
CA ALA A 502 -9.22 26.19 6.31
C ALA A 502 -9.91 27.29 7.13
N THR A 503 -10.57 28.24 6.47
CA THR A 503 -11.46 29.25 7.06
C THR A 503 -12.94 28.91 6.84
N GLY A 504 -13.22 27.90 6.01
CA GLY A 504 -14.58 27.45 5.67
C GLY A 504 -15.12 28.00 4.36
N ASN A 505 -14.35 28.80 3.60
CA ASN A 505 -14.83 29.27 2.29
C ASN A 505 -14.89 28.11 1.30
N VAL A 506 -15.96 28.09 0.51
CA VAL A 506 -16.19 27.09 -0.53
C VAL A 506 -15.48 27.51 -1.81
N HIS A 507 -14.64 26.64 -2.35
CA HIS A 507 -13.91 26.83 -3.61
C HIS A 507 -14.46 25.98 -4.76
N TRP A 508 -15.21 24.92 -4.42
CA TRP A 508 -15.93 24.07 -5.37
C TRP A 508 -17.07 23.36 -4.63
N GLU A 509 -18.21 23.15 -5.28
CA GLU A 509 -19.27 22.28 -4.75
C GLU A 509 -20.03 21.54 -5.84
N CYS A 510 -20.61 20.39 -5.49
CA CYS A 510 -21.62 19.72 -6.28
C CYS A 510 -22.75 19.16 -5.39
N ASN A 511 -23.95 19.05 -5.96
CA ASN A 511 -25.09 18.45 -5.29
C ASN A 511 -25.05 16.93 -5.50
N VAL A 512 -25.19 16.17 -4.42
CA VAL A 512 -25.25 14.70 -4.44
C VAL A 512 -26.20 14.26 -3.33
N ASN A 513 -27.12 13.32 -3.59
CA ASN A 513 -28.10 12.94 -2.58
C ASN A 513 -27.47 12.11 -1.45
N ASN A 514 -27.38 12.70 -0.25
CA ASN A 514 -26.85 12.05 0.95
C ASN A 514 -25.48 11.35 0.72
N PRO A 515 -24.40 12.09 0.42
CA PRO A 515 -23.11 11.49 0.11
C PRO A 515 -22.39 11.03 1.39
N ASN A 516 -21.88 9.80 1.38
CA ASN A 516 -21.14 9.23 2.51
C ASN A 516 -19.63 9.44 2.39
N ARG A 517 -19.07 9.27 1.19
CA ARG A 517 -17.64 9.36 0.91
C ARG A 517 -17.41 10.13 -0.39
N ALA A 518 -16.44 11.04 -0.38
CA ALA A 518 -15.92 11.66 -1.59
C ALA A 518 -14.39 11.56 -1.59
N ILE A 519 -13.81 11.32 -2.77
CA ILE A 519 -12.36 11.32 -2.98
C ILE A 519 -11.99 12.12 -4.23
N ARG A 520 -10.88 12.85 -4.18
CA ARG A 520 -10.33 13.54 -5.36
C ARG A 520 -9.38 12.58 -6.09
N LEU A 521 -9.62 12.37 -7.37
CA LEU A 521 -8.78 11.58 -8.25
C LEU A 521 -7.63 12.44 -8.80
N ASP A 522 -6.53 11.79 -9.21
CA ASP A 522 -5.35 12.50 -9.73
C ASP A 522 -5.62 13.26 -11.03
N ASN A 523 -6.63 12.86 -11.82
CA ASN A 523 -7.10 13.60 -12.99
C ASN A 523 -7.96 14.84 -12.64
N GLY A 524 -8.14 15.15 -11.36
CA GLY A 524 -8.95 16.27 -10.88
C GLY A 524 -10.45 15.99 -10.74
N HIS A 525 -10.93 14.82 -11.17
CA HIS A 525 -12.31 14.40 -10.98
C HIS A 525 -12.59 14.01 -9.52
N THR A 526 -13.86 14.04 -9.12
CA THR A 526 -14.31 13.66 -7.78
C THR A 526 -15.20 12.43 -7.85
N LEU A 527 -14.80 11.36 -7.18
CA LEU A 527 -15.57 10.12 -7.05
C LEU A 527 -16.38 10.16 -5.75
N VAL A 528 -17.67 9.85 -5.79
CA VAL A 528 -18.59 10.03 -4.67
C VAL A 528 -19.47 8.80 -4.48
N ALA A 529 -19.54 8.28 -3.25
CA ALA A 529 -20.52 7.27 -2.84
C ALA A 529 -21.82 7.97 -2.38
N SER A 530 -22.86 7.92 -3.22
CA SER A 530 -24.18 8.47 -2.94
C SER A 530 -25.04 7.42 -2.22
N HIS A 531 -25.24 7.60 -0.92
CA HIS A 531 -26.11 6.71 -0.16
C HIS A 531 -27.56 6.88 -0.60
N GLY A 532 -28.02 8.13 -0.78
CA GLY A 532 -29.41 8.43 -1.10
C GLY A 532 -29.84 7.85 -2.44
N ASP A 533 -28.98 7.95 -3.45
CA ASP A 533 -29.27 7.45 -4.80
C ASP A 533 -28.91 5.97 -5.00
N GLY A 534 -28.21 5.35 -4.03
CA GLY A 534 -27.76 3.95 -4.16
C GLY A 534 -26.79 3.77 -5.32
N CYS A 535 -25.85 4.70 -5.52
CA CYS A 535 -24.89 4.61 -6.62
C CYS A 535 -23.59 5.36 -6.32
N VAL A 536 -22.59 5.10 -7.16
CA VAL A 536 -21.33 5.82 -7.18
C VAL A 536 -21.31 6.76 -8.38
N TYR A 537 -20.89 8.00 -8.17
CA TYR A 537 -20.73 9.01 -9.21
C TYR A 537 -19.27 9.38 -9.40
N GLU A 538 -18.88 9.73 -10.63
CA GLU A 538 -17.66 10.47 -10.94
C GLU A 538 -18.05 11.81 -11.57
N PHE A 539 -17.64 12.91 -10.94
CA PHE A 539 -17.84 14.27 -11.43
C PHE A 539 -16.52 14.86 -11.92
N ASP A 540 -16.55 15.60 -13.02
CA ASP A 540 -15.39 16.39 -13.43
C ASP A 540 -15.18 17.64 -12.56
N ALA A 541 -14.14 18.42 -12.87
CA ALA A 541 -13.83 19.66 -12.16
C ALA A 541 -14.93 20.73 -12.24
N ASN A 542 -15.84 20.64 -13.21
CA ASN A 542 -16.99 21.54 -13.34
C ASN A 542 -18.24 21.01 -12.61
N GLY A 543 -18.16 19.85 -11.95
CA GLY A 543 -19.30 19.20 -11.31
C GLY A 543 -20.22 18.46 -12.28
N THR A 544 -19.78 18.22 -13.53
CA THR A 544 -20.56 17.46 -14.52
C THR A 544 -20.37 15.97 -14.30
N GLU A 545 -21.45 15.21 -14.27
CA GLU A 545 -21.41 13.74 -14.20
C GLU A 545 -20.71 13.17 -15.43
N ARG A 546 -19.63 12.43 -15.21
CA ARG A 546 -18.87 11.72 -16.27
C ARG A 546 -19.07 10.22 -16.23
N TRP A 547 -19.46 9.70 -15.08
CA TRP A 547 -19.72 8.28 -14.89
C TRP A 547 -20.65 8.05 -13.70
N LYS A 548 -21.45 6.99 -13.78
CA LYS A 548 -22.36 6.53 -12.74
C LYS A 548 -22.41 5.01 -12.71
N HIS A 549 -22.40 4.44 -11.51
CA HIS A 549 -22.57 3.01 -11.28
C HIS A 549 -23.63 2.75 -10.22
N ALA A 550 -24.72 2.11 -10.64
CA ALA A 550 -25.80 1.71 -9.74
C ALA A 550 -25.35 0.57 -8.83
N CYS A 551 -25.61 0.72 -7.54
CA CYS A 551 -25.40 -0.31 -6.52
C CYS A 551 -26.71 -1.07 -6.27
N VAL A 552 -26.61 -2.31 -5.81
CA VAL A 552 -27.77 -3.09 -5.35
C VAL A 552 -28.17 -2.64 -3.94
N GLY A 553 -27.18 -2.32 -3.11
CA GLY A 553 -27.35 -1.74 -1.78
C GLY A 553 -26.98 -0.25 -1.74
N ARG A 554 -26.53 0.19 -0.57
CA ARG A 554 -26.13 1.58 -0.29
C ARG A 554 -24.61 1.67 -0.22
N PRO A 555 -23.94 2.38 -1.14
CA PRO A 555 -22.49 2.55 -1.07
C PRO A 555 -22.09 3.46 0.10
N PHE A 556 -21.09 3.04 0.88
CA PHE A 556 -20.56 3.79 2.02
C PHE A 556 -19.17 4.36 1.75
N ALA A 557 -18.30 3.57 1.14
CA ALA A 557 -16.96 4.01 0.74
C ALA A 557 -16.65 3.55 -0.69
N VAL A 558 -15.80 4.33 -1.35
CA VAL A 558 -15.38 4.08 -2.73
C VAL A 558 -13.92 4.47 -2.91
N GLN A 559 -13.19 3.72 -3.74
CA GLN A 559 -11.83 4.03 -4.19
C GLN A 559 -11.66 3.72 -5.67
N ARG A 560 -10.97 4.59 -6.41
CA ARG A 560 -10.46 4.27 -7.76
C ARG A 560 -9.03 3.75 -7.59
N ARG A 561 -8.73 2.65 -8.27
CA ARG A 561 -7.40 2.05 -8.32
C ARG A 561 -6.83 2.10 -9.72
#